data_AF-A0A3A9YDP2-F1
#
_entry.id   AF-A0A3A9YDP2-F1
#
_cell.length_a   1.000
_cell.length_b   1.000
_cell.length_c   1.000
_cell.angle_alpha   90.00
_cell.angle_beta   90.00
_cell.angle_gamma   90.00
#
_symmetry.space_group_name_H-M   'P 1'
#
loop_
_entity.id
_entity.type
_entity.pdbx_description
1 polymer ?
#
loop_
_entity_poly.entity_id
_entity_poly.type
_entity_poly.pdbx_seq_one_letter_code
_entity_poly.pdbx_strand_id
1 'polypeptide(L)'
;MNGYGPWRAVRALKGDPDGQRLTRGLDGVRGDQPTIEDFRAAYRSFRDPELSRLPWLGPAFFTKLLYFAGYRRESKGIQPLILDRVVAGRLPVDAGVRRRLGNWRSDEWIAYLQWAAGRAASARVAPDAVEMALFKGESLPG
;
A
#
# COMPACT_ATOMS: atom_id res chain seq x y z
N MET A 1 4.10 -13.83 -18.47
CA MET A 1 5.00 -13.77 -17.30
C MET A 1 5.93 -12.58 -17.45
N ASN A 2 5.66 -11.42 -16.82
CA ASN A 2 6.49 -10.23 -16.98
C ASN A 2 7.50 -10.13 -15.82
N GLY A 3 8.73 -10.59 -16.08
CA GLY A 3 9.85 -10.72 -15.15
C GLY A 3 10.46 -9.42 -14.60
N TYR A 4 9.70 -8.33 -14.51
CA TYR A 4 10.17 -7.07 -13.92
C TYR A 4 10.01 -7.02 -12.39
N GLY A 5 9.06 -7.78 -11.85
CA GLY A 5 8.76 -7.83 -10.41
C GLY A 5 9.92 -8.36 -9.57
N PRO A 6 10.36 -9.62 -9.82
CA PRO A 6 11.48 -10.22 -9.11
C PRO A 6 12.78 -9.43 -9.24
N TRP A 7 13.06 -8.89 -10.44
CA TRP A 7 14.27 -8.12 -10.69
C TRP A 7 14.34 -6.83 -9.84
N ARG A 8 13.23 -6.09 -9.73
CA ARG A 8 13.17 -4.87 -8.90
C ARG A 8 13.27 -5.19 -7.41
N ALA A 9 12.61 -6.26 -6.96
CA ALA A 9 12.68 -6.70 -5.57
C ALA A 9 14.12 -7.09 -5.18
N VAL A 10 14.79 -7.92 -6.00
CA VAL A 10 16.19 -8.30 -5.78
C VAL A 10 17.10 -7.06 -5.77
N ARG A 11 16.88 -6.10 -6.67
CA ARG A 11 17.71 -4.88 -6.70
C ARG A 11 17.47 -3.97 -5.50
N ALA A 12 16.24 -3.90 -4.99
CA ALA A 12 15.92 -3.17 -3.77
C ALA A 12 16.60 -3.81 -2.55
N LEU A 13 16.56 -5.13 -2.42
CA LEU A 13 17.24 -5.87 -1.35
C LEU A 13 18.77 -5.74 -1.43
N LYS A 14 19.34 -5.76 -2.63
CA LYS A 14 20.78 -5.46 -2.83
C LYS A 14 21.17 -4.04 -2.40
N GLY A 15 20.21 -3.10 -2.39
CA GLY A 15 20.40 -1.74 -1.89
C GLY A 15 20.33 -1.60 -0.37
N ASP A 16 20.05 -2.68 0.34
CA ASP A 16 19.96 -2.76 1.80
C ASP A 16 20.40 -4.16 2.27
N PRO A 17 21.68 -4.50 2.08
CA PRO A 17 22.19 -5.85 2.27
C PRO A 17 21.97 -6.39 3.69
N ASP A 18 21.99 -5.51 4.70
CA ASP A 18 21.78 -5.85 6.10
C ASP A 18 20.29 -5.72 6.53
N GLY A 19 19.40 -5.32 5.61
CA GLY A 19 17.97 -5.17 5.89
C GLY A 19 17.62 -4.04 6.87
N GLN A 20 18.54 -3.11 7.15
CA GLN A 20 18.35 -2.06 8.15
C GLN A 20 17.28 -1.04 7.71
N ARG A 21 17.29 -0.64 6.44
CA ARG A 21 16.31 0.32 5.90
C ARG A 21 14.93 -0.30 5.84
N LEU A 22 14.84 -1.56 5.41
CA LEU A 22 13.59 -2.30 5.39
C LEU A 22 13.01 -2.47 6.80
N THR A 23 13.85 -2.85 7.76
CA THR A 23 13.45 -3.00 9.17
C THR A 23 12.94 -1.67 9.72
N ARG A 24 13.75 -0.61 9.64
CA ARG A 24 13.37 0.73 10.08
C ARG A 24 12.08 1.23 9.44
N GLY A 25 11.89 0.99 8.13
CA GLY A 25 10.68 1.37 7.41
C GLY A 25 9.41 0.67 7.87
N LEU A 26 9.55 -0.53 8.46
CA LEU A 26 8.43 -1.34 8.95
C LEU A 26 8.23 -1.28 10.47
N ASP A 27 9.17 -0.75 11.24
CA ASP A 27 9.13 -0.79 12.71
C ASP A 27 7.80 -0.27 13.29
N GLY A 28 7.30 0.87 12.79
CA GLY A 28 6.04 1.46 13.26
C GLY A 28 4.78 0.63 12.92
N VAL A 29 4.85 -0.29 11.96
CA VAL A 29 3.70 -1.11 11.53
C VAL A 29 3.82 -2.58 11.96
N ARG A 30 4.85 -2.93 12.74
CA ARG A 30 5.06 -4.27 13.29
C ARG A 30 4.28 -4.55 14.58
N GLY A 31 3.91 -3.51 15.34
CA GLY A 31 3.15 -3.61 16.60
C GLY A 31 1.72 -4.13 16.44
N ASP A 32 1.08 -4.54 17.52
CA ASP A 32 -0.18 -5.32 17.48
C ASP A 32 -1.36 -4.60 16.82
N GLN A 33 -1.39 -3.27 16.85
CA GLN A 33 -2.49 -2.45 16.30
C GLN A 33 -1.97 -1.17 15.63
N PRO A 34 -1.39 -1.27 14.42
CA PRO A 34 -0.91 -0.08 13.71
C PRO A 34 -2.08 0.80 13.28
N THR A 35 -1.92 2.11 13.48
CA THR A 35 -2.89 3.12 13.08
C THR A 35 -2.69 3.54 11.62
N ILE A 36 -3.68 4.29 11.09
CA ILE A 36 -3.55 4.92 9.76
C ILE A 36 -2.32 5.84 9.67
N GLU A 37 -1.96 6.52 10.77
CA GLU A 37 -0.81 7.41 10.79
C GLU A 37 0.52 6.62 10.87
N ASP A 38 0.55 5.44 11.48
CA ASP A 38 1.71 4.54 11.42
C ASP A 38 1.97 4.07 9.99
N PHE A 39 0.91 3.67 9.27
CA PHE A 39 1.02 3.34 7.85
C PHE A 39 1.45 4.55 7.01
N ARG A 40 0.92 5.74 7.28
CA ARG A 40 1.32 6.98 6.59
C ARG A 40 2.80 7.29 6.85
N ALA A 41 3.27 7.14 8.09
CA ALA A 41 4.65 7.37 8.47
C ALA A 41 5.60 6.38 7.78
N ALA A 42 5.25 5.08 7.77
CA ALA A 42 6.00 4.05 7.08
C ALA A 42 6.07 4.29 5.56
N TYR A 43 4.97 4.71 4.93
CA TYR A 43 4.96 5.12 3.52
C TYR A 43 5.95 6.26 3.26
N ARG A 44 5.93 7.30 4.11
CA ARG A 44 6.80 8.47 3.97
C ARG A 44 8.27 8.09 4.17
N SER A 45 8.58 7.25 5.14
CA SER A 45 9.96 6.81 5.41
C SER A 45 10.57 6.03 4.23
N PHE A 46 9.79 5.19 3.53
CA PHE A 46 10.24 4.52 2.30
C PHE A 46 10.50 5.46 1.13
N ARG A 47 10.03 6.71 1.18
CA ARG A 47 10.31 7.73 0.16
C ARG A 47 11.48 8.64 0.51
N ASP A 48 11.89 8.66 1.77
CA ASP A 48 12.90 9.57 2.30
C ASP A 48 14.30 8.92 2.32
N PRO A 49 15.27 9.44 1.54
CA PRO A 49 16.66 8.99 1.54
C PRO A 49 17.32 8.89 2.92
N GLU A 50 16.99 9.84 3.80
CA GLU A 50 17.58 9.99 5.14
C GLU A 50 16.99 9.00 6.15
N LEU A 51 15.81 8.44 5.85
CA LEU A 51 15.13 7.51 6.73
C LEU A 51 15.32 6.06 6.29
N SER A 52 14.48 5.61 5.35
CA SER A 52 14.32 4.18 5.01
C SER A 52 14.16 3.93 3.51
N ARG A 53 14.45 4.92 2.66
CA ARG A 53 14.31 4.74 1.20
C ARG A 53 15.20 3.61 0.71
N LEU A 54 14.55 2.68 0.01
CA LEU A 54 15.18 1.58 -0.71
C LEU A 54 15.23 1.93 -2.20
N PRO A 55 16.41 1.96 -2.84
CA PRO A 55 16.52 2.14 -4.28
C PRO A 55 15.63 1.12 -5.01
N TRP A 56 14.97 1.53 -6.09
CA TRP A 56 14.09 0.66 -6.91
C TRP A 56 12.78 0.20 -6.24
N LEU A 57 12.58 0.50 -4.96
CA LEU A 57 11.33 0.27 -4.24
C LEU A 57 10.38 1.46 -4.42
N GLY A 58 9.68 1.49 -5.56
CA GLY A 58 8.69 2.53 -5.84
C GLY A 58 7.38 2.33 -5.06
N PRO A 59 6.45 3.31 -5.15
CA PRO A 59 5.22 3.27 -4.36
C PRO A 59 4.33 2.05 -4.49
N ALA A 60 4.23 1.46 -5.68
CA ALA A 60 3.48 0.22 -5.88
C ALA A 60 4.06 -0.98 -5.10
N PHE A 61 5.36 -0.96 -4.77
CA PHE A 61 6.01 -2.05 -4.06
C PHE A 61 5.93 -1.86 -2.55
N PHE A 62 6.23 -0.68 -2.02
CA PHE A 62 6.13 -0.50 -0.58
C PHE A 62 4.68 -0.59 -0.08
N THR A 63 3.65 -0.28 -0.90
CA THR A 63 2.25 -0.52 -0.50
C THR A 63 1.95 -2.02 -0.36
N LYS A 64 2.63 -2.88 -1.13
CA LYS A 64 2.58 -4.35 -0.94
C LYS A 64 3.27 -4.78 0.35
N LEU A 65 4.42 -4.19 0.66
CA LEU A 65 5.09 -4.47 1.94
C LEU A 65 4.20 -4.07 3.13
N LEU A 66 3.59 -2.89 3.06
CA LEU A 66 2.69 -2.40 4.10
C LEU A 66 1.39 -3.23 4.18
N TYR A 67 0.85 -3.66 3.04
CA TYR A 67 -0.25 -4.62 2.98
C TYR A 67 0.09 -5.88 3.79
N PHE A 68 1.20 -6.55 3.47
CA PHE A 68 1.57 -7.79 4.16
C PHE A 68 1.98 -7.57 5.63
N ALA A 69 2.60 -6.45 5.97
CA ALA A 69 2.97 -6.14 7.36
C ALA A 69 1.74 -5.90 8.26
N GLY A 70 0.64 -5.41 7.69
CA GLY A 70 -0.61 -5.12 8.39
C GLY A 70 -1.78 -6.05 8.07
N TYR A 71 -1.60 -7.06 7.22
CA TYR A 71 -2.69 -7.92 6.76
C TYR A 71 -3.31 -8.71 7.92
N ARG A 72 -4.65 -8.72 8.00
CA ARG A 72 -5.44 -9.54 8.94
C ARG A 72 -5.09 -9.41 10.43
N ARG A 73 -4.40 -8.34 10.85
CA ARG A 73 -4.39 -7.98 12.27
C ARG A 73 -5.85 -7.69 12.63
N GLU A 74 -6.43 -8.43 13.57
CA GLU A 74 -7.86 -8.41 13.99
C GLU A 74 -8.36 -7.05 14.53
N SER A 75 -7.59 -5.99 14.29
CA SER A 75 -7.76 -4.66 14.85
C SER A 75 -8.78 -3.83 14.08
N LYS A 76 -9.51 -3.03 14.85
CA LYS A 76 -10.51 -2.01 14.47
C LYS A 76 -9.96 -0.86 13.59
N GLY A 77 -8.81 -1.03 12.95
CA GLY A 77 -8.10 -0.05 12.13
C GLY A 77 -8.36 -0.21 10.63
N ILE A 78 -7.84 0.72 9.83
CA ILE A 78 -7.92 0.67 8.36
C ILE A 78 -6.93 -0.37 7.85
N GLN A 79 -7.44 -1.37 7.12
CA GLN A 79 -6.63 -2.38 6.45
C GLN A 79 -5.76 -1.72 5.37
N PRO A 80 -4.42 -1.88 5.39
CA PRO A 80 -3.58 -1.43 4.29
C PRO A 80 -3.94 -2.21 3.03
N LEU A 81 -4.07 -1.50 1.91
CA LEU A 81 -4.40 -2.03 0.58
C LEU A 81 -3.30 -1.66 -0.42
N ILE A 82 -3.17 -2.49 -1.45
CA ILE A 82 -2.19 -2.35 -2.53
C ILE A 82 -2.70 -1.30 -3.53
N LEU A 83 -1.97 -0.19 -3.62
CA LEU A 83 -2.14 0.76 -4.72
C LEU A 83 -1.08 0.52 -5.79
N ASP A 84 -1.50 -0.04 -6.92
CA ASP A 84 -0.70 -0.18 -8.12
C ASP A 84 -1.38 0.48 -9.33
N ARG A 85 -0.77 0.38 -10.52
CA ARG A 85 -1.28 1.05 -11.73
C ARG A 85 -2.63 0.49 -12.16
N VAL A 86 -2.91 -0.79 -11.90
CA VAL A 86 -4.16 -1.45 -12.27
C VAL A 86 -5.28 -0.92 -11.39
N VAL A 87 -5.07 -0.92 -10.07
CA VAL A 87 -6.02 -0.37 -9.09
C VAL A 87 -6.23 1.13 -9.33
N ALA A 88 -5.15 1.92 -9.41
CA ALA A 88 -5.23 3.36 -9.63
C ALA A 88 -5.92 3.72 -10.94
N GLY A 89 -5.76 2.92 -11.99
CA GLY A 89 -6.42 3.12 -13.28
C GLY A 89 -7.95 2.99 -13.23
N ARG A 90 -8.49 2.31 -12.22
CA ARG A 90 -9.93 2.00 -12.09
C ARG A 90 -10.60 2.68 -10.91
N LEU A 91 -9.85 3.38 -10.07
CA LEU A 91 -10.43 4.15 -8.97
C LEU A 91 -11.36 5.25 -9.50
N PRO A 92 -12.53 5.44 -8.88
CA PRO A 92 -13.38 6.60 -9.16
C PRO A 92 -12.74 7.88 -8.60
N VAL A 93 -13.27 9.04 -9.00
CA VAL A 93 -12.70 10.36 -8.66
C VAL A 93 -12.76 10.66 -7.16
N ASP A 94 -13.85 10.23 -6.50
CA ASP A 94 -14.09 10.38 -5.07
C ASP A 94 -13.11 9.57 -4.20
N ALA A 95 -12.39 8.60 -4.76
CA ALA A 95 -11.33 7.88 -4.06
C ALA A 95 -10.06 8.73 -3.79
N GLY A 96 -10.00 9.96 -4.30
CA GLY A 96 -8.93 10.93 -3.97
C GLY A 96 -7.57 10.65 -4.61
N VAL A 97 -7.43 9.59 -5.41
CA VAL A 97 -6.19 9.28 -6.14
C VAL A 97 -6.18 9.97 -7.50
N ARG A 98 -5.32 10.98 -7.65
CA ARG A 98 -5.20 11.78 -8.87
C ARG A 98 -4.22 11.17 -9.87
N ARG A 99 -3.12 10.60 -9.37
CA ARG A 99 -2.07 9.98 -10.21
C ARG A 99 -2.52 8.60 -10.67
N ARG A 100 -2.65 8.37 -11.98
CA ARG A 100 -3.08 7.05 -12.52
C ARG A 100 -1.92 6.09 -12.80
N LEU A 101 -0.71 6.64 -13.04
CA LEU A 101 0.42 5.88 -13.55
C LEU A 101 1.46 5.47 -12.49
N GLY A 102 1.42 6.07 -11.30
CA GLY A 102 2.39 5.81 -10.23
C GLY A 102 2.80 7.06 -9.46
N ASN A 103 3.88 6.95 -8.68
CA ASN A 103 4.44 8.01 -7.85
C ASN A 103 3.41 8.65 -6.89
N TRP A 104 2.48 7.84 -6.39
CA TRP A 104 1.46 8.29 -5.45
C TRP A 104 2.11 8.95 -4.24
N ARG A 105 1.38 9.87 -3.62
CA ARG A 105 1.76 10.45 -2.33
C ARG A 105 1.07 9.71 -1.20
N SER A 106 1.56 9.88 0.02
CA SER A 106 0.98 9.22 1.19
C SER A 106 -0.49 9.63 1.39
N ASP A 107 -0.84 10.88 1.12
CA ASP A 107 -2.21 11.39 1.17
C ASP A 107 -3.14 10.72 0.14
N GLU A 108 -2.67 10.50 -1.09
CA GLU A 108 -3.46 9.76 -2.10
C GLU A 108 -3.67 8.31 -1.69
N TRP A 109 -2.63 7.64 -1.18
CA TRP A 109 -2.76 6.27 -0.71
C TRP A 109 -3.74 6.17 0.46
N ILE A 110 -3.65 7.08 1.43
CA ILE A 110 -4.55 7.11 2.59
C ILE A 110 -6.00 7.42 2.18
N ALA A 111 -6.21 8.36 1.24
CA ALA A 111 -7.54 8.64 0.71
C ALA A 111 -8.15 7.39 0.06
N TYR A 112 -7.36 6.62 -0.69
CA TYR A 112 -7.78 5.34 -1.23
C TYR A 112 -8.17 4.33 -0.14
N LEU A 113 -7.36 4.18 0.92
CA LEU A 113 -7.68 3.25 2.01
C LEU A 113 -9.01 3.61 2.70
N GLN A 114 -9.23 4.90 2.97
CA GLN A 114 -10.46 5.40 3.59
C GLN A 114 -11.67 5.19 2.69
N TRP A 115 -11.54 5.49 1.39
CA TRP A 115 -12.59 5.25 0.41
C TRP A 115 -12.96 3.77 0.30
N ALA A 116 -11.96 2.88 0.23
CA ALA A 116 -12.18 1.45 0.14
C ALA A 116 -12.84 0.90 1.42
N ALA A 117 -12.41 1.37 2.59
CA ALA A 117 -13.01 1.00 3.87
C ALA A 117 -14.47 1.45 3.98
N GLY A 118 -14.79 2.69 3.58
CA GLY A 118 -16.16 3.18 3.56
C GLY A 118 -17.06 2.35 2.64
N ARG A 119 -16.57 2.02 1.44
CA ARG A 119 -17.30 1.20 0.48
C ARG A 119 -17.51 -0.23 0.97
N ALA A 120 -16.47 -0.84 1.53
CA ALA A 120 -16.54 -2.18 2.10
C ALA A 120 -17.54 -2.25 3.28
N ALA A 121 -17.57 -1.21 4.12
CA ALA A 121 -18.52 -1.10 5.21
C ALA A 121 -19.98 -1.02 4.71
N SER A 122 -20.26 -0.21 3.69
CA SER A 122 -21.59 -0.13 3.07
C SER A 122 -22.04 -1.48 2.51
N ALA A 123 -21.14 -2.19 1.83
CA ALA A 123 -21.41 -3.49 1.21
C ALA A 123 -21.28 -4.69 2.18
N ARG A 124 -20.91 -4.46 3.44
CA ARG A 124 -20.66 -5.51 4.46
C ARG A 124 -19.66 -6.59 4.01
N VAL A 125 -18.61 -6.18 3.31
CA VAL A 125 -17.51 -7.05 2.86
C VAL A 125 -16.18 -6.59 3.49
N ALA A 126 -15.14 -7.39 3.34
CA ALA A 126 -13.79 -6.98 3.74
C ALA A 126 -13.21 -5.92 2.76
N PRO A 127 -12.37 -4.98 3.22
CA PRO A 127 -11.75 -3.97 2.36
C PRO A 127 -10.95 -4.52 1.17
N ASP A 128 -10.33 -5.70 1.32
CA ASP A 128 -9.61 -6.37 0.24
C ASP A 128 -10.51 -6.86 -0.90
N ALA A 129 -11.81 -7.09 -0.66
CA ALA A 129 -12.77 -7.37 -1.71
C ALA A 129 -12.93 -6.18 -2.68
N VAL A 130 -12.87 -4.94 -2.18
CA VAL A 130 -12.92 -3.73 -3.01
C VAL A 130 -11.65 -3.59 -3.84
N GLU A 131 -10.48 -3.81 -3.26
CA GLU A 131 -9.20 -3.87 -3.99
C GLU A 131 -9.25 -4.95 -5.08
N MET A 132 -9.73 -6.16 -4.75
CA MET A 132 -9.78 -7.28 -5.68
C MET A 132 -10.72 -7.00 -6.86
N ALA A 133 -11.88 -6.41 -6.61
CA ALA A 133 -12.82 -6.01 -7.67
C ALA A 133 -12.16 -4.98 -8.62
N LEU A 134 -11.48 -3.96 -8.07
CA LEU A 134 -10.69 -3.01 -8.88
C LEU A 134 -9.60 -3.71 -9.67
N PHE A 135 -8.84 -4.63 -9.04
CA PHE A 135 -7.74 -5.33 -9.69
C PHE A 135 -8.22 -6.22 -10.86
N LYS A 136 -9.35 -6.90 -10.69
CA LYS A 136 -9.96 -7.73 -11.73
C LYS A 136 -10.78 -6.94 -12.76
N GLY A 137 -11.17 -5.71 -12.45
CA GLY A 137 -12.07 -4.92 -13.29
C GLY A 137 -13.53 -5.39 -13.19
N GLU A 138 -13.91 -5.93 -12.04
CA GLU A 138 -15.27 -6.37 -11.72
C GLU A 138 -16.10 -5.22 -11.17
N SER A 139 -17.42 -5.42 -11.11
CA SER A 139 -18.32 -4.52 -10.39
C SER A 139 -17.89 -4.41 -8.93
N LEU A 140 -17.77 -3.17 -8.45
CA LEU A 140 -17.44 -2.92 -7.05
C LEU A 140 -18.58 -3.41 -6.13
N PRO A 141 -18.28 -3.93 -4.93
CA PRO A 141 -19.29 -4.25 -3.93
C PRO A 141 -20.24 -3.06 -3.70
N GLY A 142 -21.53 -3.37 -3.58
CA GLY A 142 -22.64 -2.43 -3.39
C GLY A 142 -23.25 -2.53 -2.01
#